data_AF-A0A937AK81-F1
#
_entry.id   AF-A0A937AK81-F1
#
_cell.length_a   1.000
_cell.length_b   1.000
_cell.length_c   1.000
_cell.angle_alpha   90.00
_cell.angle_beta   90.00
_cell.angle_gamma   90.00
#
_symmetry.space_group_name_H-M   'P 1'
#
loop_
_entity.id
_entity.type
_entity.pdbx_description
1 polymer ?
#
loop_
_entity_poly.entity_id
_entity_poly.type
_entity_poly.pdbx_seq_one_letter_code
_entity_poly.pdbx_strand_id
1 'polypeptide(L)'
;MATSTKKTPAKKATVKERPPIKVGKRTGPVALKGSQYDIHGALETYFGFREFKGTQEKSIRSLLSGQDTFVIMPTGGGKSLCYQLPAMILDGCAIIVSPL
;
A
#
# COMPACT_ATOMS: atom_id res chain seq x y z
N MET A 1 -60.76 16.63 3.24
CA MET A 1 -59.44 17.26 3.05
C MET A 1 -58.38 16.26 3.49
N ALA A 2 -57.82 15.47 2.56
CA ALA A 2 -56.79 14.46 2.85
C ALA A 2 -55.60 14.69 1.91
N THR A 3 -54.44 15.01 2.47
CA THR A 3 -53.20 15.25 1.71
C THR A 3 -52.39 13.97 1.62
N SER A 4 -52.22 13.47 0.39
CA SER A 4 -51.38 12.33 0.03
C SER A 4 -49.92 12.78 -0.11
N THR A 5 -49.02 12.24 0.70
CA THR A 5 -47.56 12.37 0.53
C THR A 5 -47.04 11.19 -0.29
N LYS A 6 -46.55 11.48 -1.49
CA LYS A 6 -45.98 10.50 -2.43
C LYS A 6 -44.56 10.12 -1.98
N LYS A 7 -44.36 8.87 -1.56
CA LYS A 7 -43.05 8.28 -1.23
C LYS A 7 -42.33 7.87 -2.52
N THR A 8 -41.20 8.51 -2.84
CA THR A 8 -40.34 8.14 -3.96
C THR A 8 -39.57 6.85 -3.64
N PRO A 9 -39.53 5.84 -4.54
CA PRO A 9 -38.79 4.60 -4.29
C PRO A 9 -37.28 4.78 -4.48
N ALA A 10 -36.50 4.29 -3.52
CA ALA A 10 -35.05 4.24 -3.58
C ALA A 10 -34.58 3.32 -4.74
N LYS A 11 -33.71 3.84 -5.61
CA LYS A 11 -33.03 3.04 -6.63
C LYS A 11 -32.13 2.00 -5.95
N LYS A 12 -32.40 0.71 -6.17
CA LYS A 12 -31.47 -0.38 -5.85
C LYS A 12 -30.18 -0.16 -6.65
N ALA A 13 -29.06 0.06 -5.96
CA ALA A 13 -27.74 -0.02 -6.57
C ALA A 13 -27.46 -1.49 -6.93
N THR A 14 -27.34 -1.77 -8.22
CA THR A 14 -26.93 -3.07 -8.75
C THR A 14 -25.47 -3.32 -8.35
N VAL A 15 -25.25 -4.27 -7.45
CA VAL A 15 -23.91 -4.77 -7.12
C VAL A 15 -23.39 -5.48 -8.36
N LYS A 16 -22.52 -4.80 -9.13
CA LYS A 16 -21.77 -5.41 -10.21
C LYS A 16 -20.77 -6.38 -9.57
N GLU A 17 -21.03 -7.68 -9.70
CA GLU A 17 -20.10 -8.73 -9.23
C GLU A 17 -18.70 -8.43 -9.76
N ARG A 18 -17.74 -8.27 -8.83
CA ARG A 18 -16.34 -8.16 -9.22
C ARG A 18 -15.90 -9.53 -9.73
N PRO A 19 -15.18 -9.60 -10.86
CA PRO A 19 -14.65 -10.86 -11.35
C PRO A 19 -13.76 -11.52 -10.28
N PRO A 20 -13.71 -12.86 -10.25
CA PRO A 20 -12.93 -13.58 -9.25
C PRO A 20 -11.46 -13.18 -9.35
N ILE A 21 -10.88 -12.82 -8.20
CA ILE A 21 -9.43 -12.58 -8.09
C ILE A 21 -8.75 -13.91 -8.39
N LYS A 22 -8.08 -13.99 -9.54
CA LYS A 22 -7.26 -15.16 -9.91
C LYS A 22 -6.08 -15.20 -8.94
N VAL A 23 -6.13 -16.09 -7.95
CA VAL A 23 -5.01 -16.37 -7.05
C VAL A 23 -3.88 -16.93 -7.91
N GLY A 24 -2.86 -16.11 -8.16
CA GLY A 24 -1.64 -16.52 -8.86
C GLY A 24 -1.00 -17.71 -8.14
N LYS A 25 -0.39 -18.62 -8.89
CA LYS A 25 0.41 -19.73 -8.33
C LYS A 25 1.37 -19.16 -7.27
N ARG A 26 1.54 -19.86 -6.15
CA ARG A 26 2.57 -19.56 -5.14
C ARG A 26 3.93 -19.45 -5.85
N THR A 27 4.31 -18.24 -6.23
CA THR A 27 5.68 -17.96 -6.62
C THR A 27 6.49 -18.12 -5.35
N GLY A 28 7.60 -18.85 -5.42
CA GLY A 28 8.59 -18.92 -4.33
C GLY A 28 9.11 -17.52 -3.98
N PRO A 29 10.14 -17.40 -3.13
CA PRO A 29 10.70 -16.10 -2.78
C PRO A 29 10.93 -15.30 -4.08
N VAL A 30 10.27 -14.13 -4.17
CA VAL A 30 10.39 -13.24 -5.33
C VAL A 30 11.86 -12.95 -5.47
N ALA A 31 12.48 -13.50 -6.52
CA ALA A 31 13.88 -13.24 -6.82
C ALA A 31 13.99 -11.75 -7.14
N LEU A 32 14.39 -10.96 -6.14
CA LEU A 32 14.65 -9.54 -6.32
C LEU A 32 15.80 -9.42 -7.31
N LYS A 33 15.46 -9.05 -8.55
CA LYS A 33 16.48 -8.62 -9.51
C LYS A 33 17.31 -7.54 -8.82
N GLY A 34 18.63 -7.61 -8.97
CA GLY A 34 19.58 -6.63 -8.43
C GLY A 34 19.47 -5.23 -9.04
N SER A 35 18.26 -4.79 -9.39
CA SER A 35 17.95 -3.43 -9.80
C SER A 35 18.07 -2.51 -8.60
N GLN A 36 19.04 -1.61 -8.68
CA GLN A 36 19.17 -0.49 -7.76
C GLN A 36 17.94 0.40 -7.93
N TYR A 37 16.99 0.34 -7.00
CA TYR A 37 15.74 1.10 -7.07
C TYR A 37 15.99 2.60 -6.85
N ASP A 38 15.40 3.47 -7.67
CA ASP A 38 15.38 4.91 -7.42
C ASP A 38 14.32 5.26 -6.36
N ILE A 39 14.72 5.11 -5.10
CA ILE A 39 13.84 5.35 -3.96
C ILE A 39 13.57 6.84 -3.72
N HIS A 40 14.44 7.75 -4.16
CA HIS A 40 14.24 9.19 -3.99
C HIS A 40 13.25 9.73 -5.03
N GLY A 41 13.38 9.31 -6.30
CA GLY A 41 12.40 9.63 -7.32
C GLY A 41 11.01 9.07 -6.99
N ALA A 42 10.94 7.83 -6.48
CA ALA A 42 9.68 7.26 -6.03
C ALA A 42 9.09 8.00 -4.82
N LEU A 43 9.93 8.41 -3.86
CA LEU A 43 9.52 9.20 -2.69
C LEU A 43 8.87 10.52 -3.12
N GLU A 44 9.49 11.24 -4.05
CA GLU A 44 8.95 12.50 -4.57
C GLU A 44 7.67 12.26 -5.38
N THR A 45 7.68 11.26 -6.26
CA THR A 45 6.54 10.94 -7.14
C THR A 45 5.28 10.55 -6.36
N TYR A 46 5.41 9.70 -5.33
CA TYR A 46 4.25 9.15 -4.62
C TYR A 46 3.89 9.92 -3.35
N PHE A 47 4.85 10.56 -2.69
CA PHE A 47 4.65 11.20 -1.39
C PHE A 47 5.01 12.70 -1.39
N GLY A 48 5.63 13.24 -2.44
CA GLY A 48 6.01 14.65 -2.53
C GLY A 48 7.13 15.06 -1.58
N PHE A 49 7.88 14.10 -1.02
CA PHE A 49 9.03 14.38 -0.15
C PHE A 49 10.33 14.31 -0.95
N ARG A 50 11.27 15.20 -0.63
CA ARG A 50 12.61 15.22 -1.27
C ARG A 50 13.65 14.40 -0.51
N GLU A 51 13.43 14.19 0.78
CA GLU A 51 14.40 13.55 1.68
C GLU A 51 13.71 12.59 2.64
N PHE A 52 14.43 11.52 2.99
CA PHE A 52 14.03 10.61 4.05
C PHE A 52 14.35 11.19 5.42
N LYS A 53 13.52 10.84 6.41
CA LYS A 53 13.76 11.19 7.81
C LYS A 53 14.49 10.06 8.53
N GLY A 54 15.58 10.38 9.22
CA GLY A 54 16.28 9.47 10.12
C GLY A 54 16.65 8.16 9.43
N THR A 55 16.18 7.04 9.96
CA THR A 55 16.55 5.68 9.50
C THR A 55 15.64 5.10 8.42
N GLN A 56 14.69 5.88 7.89
CA GLN A 56 13.73 5.40 6.88
C GLN A 56 14.41 4.79 5.65
N GLU A 57 15.40 5.49 5.09
CA GLU A 57 16.11 5.04 3.90
C GLU A 57 16.77 3.68 4.11
N LYS A 58 17.44 3.50 5.27
CA LYS A 58 18.09 2.25 5.63
C LYS A 58 17.08 1.10 5.74
N SER A 59 15.92 1.34 6.37
CA SER A 59 14.85 0.34 6.46
C SER A 59 14.27 -0.03 5.10
N ILE A 60 14.04 0.96 4.24
CA ILE A 60 13.49 0.75 2.88
C ILE A 60 14.47 -0.03 2.01
N ARG A 61 15.76 0.33 2.03
CA ARG A 61 16.80 -0.40 1.29
C ARG A 61 16.93 -1.86 1.78
N SER A 62 16.81 -2.09 3.08
CA SER A 62 16.81 -3.45 3.67
C SER A 62 15.62 -4.29 3.18
N LEU A 63 14.42 -3.71 3.11
CA LEU A 63 13.24 -4.40 2.58
C LEU A 63 13.37 -4.66 1.07
N LEU A 64 13.88 -3.69 0.31
CA LEU A 64 14.10 -3.83 -1.14
C LEU A 64 15.23 -4.81 -1.50
N SER A 65 16.12 -5.16 -0.55
CA SER A 65 17.09 -6.24 -0.70
C SER A 65 16.58 -7.59 -0.20
N GLY A 66 15.29 -7.67 0.16
CA GLY A 66 14.62 -8.92 0.54
C GLY A 66 14.94 -9.38 1.95
N GLN A 67 15.36 -8.48 2.82
CA GLN A 67 15.68 -8.79 4.21
C GLN A 67 14.49 -8.53 5.13
N ASP A 68 14.27 -9.45 6.07
CA ASP A 68 13.35 -9.23 7.18
C ASP A 68 13.88 -8.08 8.05
N THR A 69 13.08 -7.03 8.19
CA THR A 69 13.53 -5.77 8.77
C THR A 69 12.66 -5.38 9.96
N PHE A 70 13.25 -5.38 11.16
CA PHE A 70 12.60 -4.88 12.37
C PHE A 70 12.89 -3.39 12.57
N VAL A 71 11.85 -2.56 12.63
CA VAL A 71 11.98 -1.09 12.68
C VAL A 71 11.41 -0.55 13.97
N ILE A 72 12.21 0.14 14.79
CA ILE A 72 11.79 0.88 15.99
C ILE A 72 11.89 2.38 15.73
N MET A 73 10.78 3.10 15.90
CA MET A 73 10.63 4.54 15.63
C MET A 73 9.44 5.03 16.45
N PRO A 74 9.46 6.27 16.95
CA PRO A 74 8.34 6.84 17.68
C PRO A 74 7.13 7.08 16.78
N THR A 75 5.95 7.25 17.40
CA THR A 75 4.76 7.76 16.73
C THR A 75 5.07 9.07 16.01
N GLY A 76 4.57 9.24 14.78
CA GLY A 76 4.89 10.41 13.95
C GLY A 76 6.26 10.36 13.25
N GLY A 77 7.11 9.38 13.57
CA GLY A 77 8.42 9.19 12.91
C GLY A 77 8.35 8.72 11.46
N GLY A 78 7.15 8.51 10.91
CA GLY A 78 6.96 8.07 9.53
C GLY A 78 7.28 6.59 9.30
N LYS A 79 7.03 5.74 10.29
CA LYS A 79 7.22 4.28 10.20
C LYS A 79 6.40 3.64 9.07
N SER A 80 5.23 4.21 8.75
CA SER A 80 4.38 3.73 7.65
C SER A 80 5.03 3.86 6.27
N LEU A 81 5.79 4.93 6.06
CA LEU A 81 6.52 5.12 4.80
C LEU A 81 7.49 3.96 4.51
N CYS A 82 8.07 3.37 5.56
CA CYS A 82 9.05 2.30 5.43
C CYS A 82 8.51 1.05 4.72
N TYR A 83 7.22 0.75 4.82
CA TYR A 83 6.60 -0.36 4.08
C TYR A 83 5.76 0.10 2.89
N GLN A 84 5.24 1.33 2.91
CA GLN A 84 4.43 1.87 1.81
C GLN A 84 5.27 2.18 0.58
N LEU A 85 6.45 2.81 0.72
CA LEU A 85 7.26 3.14 -0.44
C LEU A 85 7.75 1.87 -1.18
N PRO A 86 8.28 0.83 -0.49
CA PRO A 86 8.56 -0.46 -1.15
C PRO A 86 7.35 -1.07 -1.85
N ALA A 87 6.15 -0.95 -1.27
CA ALA A 87 4.92 -1.47 -1.87
C ALA A 87 4.56 -0.81 -3.21
N MET A 88 4.98 0.44 -3.42
CA MET A 88 4.79 1.16 -4.69
C MET A 88 5.87 0.86 -5.74
N ILE A 89 7.02 0.34 -5.31
CA ILE A 89 8.18 0.06 -6.17
C ILE A 89 8.17 -1.39 -6.64
N LEU A 90 7.81 -2.33 -5.76
CA LEU A 90 7.82 -3.76 -6.06
C LEU A 90 6.56 -4.18 -6.81
N ASP A 91 6.72 -5.09 -7.76
CA ASP A 91 5.58 -5.76 -8.40
C ASP A 91 4.82 -6.61 -7.38
N GLY A 92 3.48 -6.55 -7.44
CA GLY A 92 2.60 -7.36 -6.61
C GLY A 92 1.71 -6.54 -5.68
N CYS A 93 1.34 -7.12 -4.54
CA CYS A 93 0.46 -6.51 -3.55
C CYS A 93 1.08 -6.63 -2.16
N ALA A 94 1.32 -5.50 -1.51
CA ALA A 94 1.77 -5.48 -0.13
C ALA A 94 0.60 -5.80 0.82
N ILE A 95 0.85 -6.69 1.78
CA ILE A 95 -0.10 -7.05 2.82
C ILE A 95 0.30 -6.34 4.12
N ILE A 96 -0.56 -5.48 4.62
CA ILE A 96 -0.34 -4.73 5.86
C ILE A 96 -1.33 -5.25 6.89
N VAL A 97 -0.83 -5.75 8.00
CA VAL A 97 -1.64 -6.23 9.11
C VAL A 97 -1.58 -5.21 10.23
N SER A 98 -2.74 -4.65 10.59
CA SER A 98 -2.91 -3.71 11.69
C SER A 98 -3.96 -4.29 12.65
N PRO A 99 -3.71 -4.30 13.98
CA PRO A 99 -4.74 -4.65 14.96
C PRO A 99 -5.76 -3.53 15.17
N LEU A 100 -5.54 -2.36 14.57
CA LEU A 100 -6.37 -1.16 14.63
C LEU A 100 -6.96 -0.83 13.26
#